data_AF-A0A7R7XQD9-F1
#
_entry.id   AF-A0A7R7XQD9-F1
#
_cell.length_a   1.000
_cell.length_b   1.000
_cell.length_c   1.000
_cell.angle_alpha   90.00
_cell.angle_beta   90.00
_cell.angle_gamma   90.00
#
_symmetry.space_group_name_H-M   'P 1'
#
loop_
_entity.id
_entity.type
_entity.pdbx_description
1 polymer ?
#
loop_
_entity_poly.entity_id
_entity_poly.type
_entity_poly.pdbx_seq_one_letter_code
_entity_poly.pdbx_strand_id
1 'polypeptide(L)'
;MTIQEGVTNGDAPTSSTAELPKDGVESLVSELREAVMRFQPERVRRLLEQDNCPIDRTIINDAAVAYFDKAVFEIIASHLYKQRQELVNLARKHLSPEQLWQLGVRPNQRRLNSQAAAVAAALAATEAVDYNTIKLLVPDIIFPGSATSVYFLVGCNKDAAQILYNVGFKNVGERDHLMYTPLTALTLPKRTGYNGQYKVDTAARAFFNYLEMCKWFRDRTAWLYRPLGVSRITALHYVAGKIGKAFASLVEEQLEMNPGEDTESHSHRFVENWTVFFQPSISKSGIIRAIMRATKHRDLFSCPCSAEGSVPLNVLLNEIIINYIPTNKGRTPAVISGLVGAFLLAQKPTGSQDARYTPYLHKRVASVVFRACSFACLGLAHSCRSASINQLTVLSTERRITHNELDDLVSEYEAEFQQSDKSIAMFLIEEWAMGMTRYQLRKQSKDQPSR
;
A
#
# COMPACT_ATOMS: atom_id res chain seq x y z
N MET A 1 13.32 -62.53 -21.77
CA MET A 1 13.95 -63.60 -20.99
C MET A 1 13.65 -63.35 -19.53
N THR A 2 12.88 -64.27 -18.96
CA THR A 2 12.63 -64.54 -17.53
C THR A 2 13.94 -64.55 -16.73
N ILE A 3 13.95 -64.24 -15.44
CA ILE A 3 13.69 -65.20 -14.34
C ILE A 3 13.40 -64.45 -13.03
N GLN A 4 12.42 -64.97 -12.29
CA GLN A 4 12.03 -64.67 -10.90
C GLN A 4 12.89 -65.46 -9.88
N GLU A 5 12.61 -65.18 -8.59
CA GLU A 5 12.80 -66.01 -7.38
C GLU A 5 14.09 -65.73 -6.58
N GLY A 6 14.08 -65.56 -5.25
CA GLY A 6 13.00 -65.60 -4.26
C GLY A 6 13.52 -65.44 -2.81
N VAL A 7 12.61 -65.07 -1.90
CA VAL A 7 12.40 -65.48 -0.47
C VAL A 7 13.61 -65.45 0.51
N THR A 8 13.62 -64.79 1.69
CA THR A 8 12.83 -65.08 2.92
C THR A 8 13.12 -64.10 4.08
N ASN A 9 12.05 -63.80 4.83
CA ASN A 9 11.88 -63.70 6.29
C ASN A 9 12.65 -62.69 7.16
N GLY A 10 11.86 -61.86 7.85
CA GLY A 10 12.24 -61.16 9.08
C GLY A 10 11.08 -60.33 9.63
N ASP A 11 10.08 -60.99 10.21
CA ASP A 11 9.04 -60.34 11.01
C ASP A 11 9.67 -59.65 12.23
N ALA A 12 9.40 -58.36 12.40
CA ALA A 12 9.48 -57.68 13.69
C ALA A 12 8.31 -56.67 13.78
N PRO A 13 7.63 -56.60 14.94
CA PRO A 13 6.31 -56.00 15.06
C PRO A 13 6.38 -54.48 14.92
N THR A 14 5.46 -53.92 14.13
CA THR A 14 5.18 -52.49 14.08
C THR A 14 4.63 -52.05 15.44
N SER A 15 5.56 -51.63 16.31
CA SER A 15 5.27 -50.85 17.50
C SER A 15 4.54 -49.58 17.08
N SER A 16 3.23 -49.59 17.33
CA SER A 16 2.38 -48.44 17.62
C SER A 16 3.16 -47.15 17.89
N THR A 17 3.44 -46.38 16.85
CA THR A 17 3.65 -44.94 16.98
C THR A 17 2.29 -44.34 17.26
N ALA A 18 1.98 -44.23 18.55
CA ALA A 18 0.91 -43.39 19.03
C ALA A 18 1.15 -41.98 18.49
N GLU A 19 0.24 -41.52 17.63
CA GLU A 19 0.18 -40.12 17.22
C GLU A 19 -0.02 -39.26 18.47
N LEU A 20 0.85 -38.26 18.64
CA LEU A 20 0.70 -37.22 19.65
C LEU A 20 -0.60 -36.43 19.41
N PRO A 21 -1.39 -36.08 20.45
CA PRO A 21 -2.66 -35.40 20.29
C PRO A 21 -2.44 -33.97 19.79
N LYS A 22 -2.74 -33.73 18.50
CA LYS A 22 -2.64 -32.42 17.84
C LYS A 22 -3.91 -31.55 17.96
N ASP A 23 -5.01 -32.07 18.51
CA ASP A 23 -6.34 -31.48 18.29
C ASP A 23 -6.75 -30.32 19.22
N GLY A 24 -6.15 -30.17 20.42
CA GLY A 24 -6.67 -29.23 21.42
C GLY A 24 -6.49 -27.74 21.08
N VAL A 25 -5.29 -27.33 20.66
CA VAL A 25 -5.00 -25.91 20.39
C VAL A 25 -5.65 -25.43 19.09
N GLU A 26 -5.66 -26.27 18.06
CA GLU A 26 -6.30 -25.94 16.78
C GLU A 26 -7.82 -25.84 16.93
N SER A 27 -8.41 -26.68 17.78
CA SER A 27 -9.82 -26.59 18.18
C SER A 27 -10.12 -25.25 18.89
N LEU A 28 -9.31 -24.85 19.89
CA LEU A 28 -9.50 -23.58 20.60
C LEU A 28 -9.38 -22.36 19.69
N VAL A 29 -8.38 -22.32 18.79
CA VAL A 29 -8.23 -21.22 17.82
C VAL A 29 -9.41 -21.16 16.86
N SER A 30 -9.93 -22.32 16.44
CA SER A 30 -11.13 -22.40 15.59
C SER A 30 -12.37 -21.88 16.31
N GLU A 31 -12.55 -22.22 17.59
CA GLU A 31 -13.64 -21.70 18.42
C GLU A 31 -13.52 -20.18 18.66
N LEU A 32 -12.31 -19.69 18.89
CA LEU A 32 -12.06 -18.25 19.03
C LEU A 32 -12.41 -17.51 17.75
N ARG A 33 -12.00 -18.05 16.60
CA ARG A 33 -12.35 -17.52 15.29
C ARG A 33 -13.86 -17.49 15.08
N GLU A 34 -14.56 -18.57 15.42
CA GLU A 34 -16.02 -18.61 15.33
C GLU A 34 -16.68 -17.56 16.24
N ALA A 35 -16.21 -17.40 17.47
CA ALA A 35 -16.70 -16.40 18.40
C ALA A 35 -16.49 -14.96 17.87
N VAL A 36 -15.36 -14.70 17.21
CA VAL A 36 -15.09 -13.44 16.51
C VAL A 36 -16.07 -13.24 15.35
N MET A 37 -16.26 -14.24 14.49
CA MET A 37 -17.17 -14.19 13.34
C MET A 37 -18.63 -13.94 13.74
N ARG A 38 -19.03 -14.46 14.91
CA ARG A 38 -20.38 -14.30 15.47
C ARG A 38 -20.52 -13.10 16.41
N PHE A 39 -19.49 -12.27 16.54
CA PHE A 39 -19.47 -11.06 17.39
C PHE A 39 -19.83 -11.34 18.86
N GLN A 40 -19.22 -12.38 19.46
CA GLN A 40 -19.53 -12.86 20.81
C GLN A 40 -18.45 -12.46 21.84
N PRO A 41 -18.48 -11.23 22.40
CA PRO A 41 -17.41 -10.73 23.27
C PRO A 41 -17.20 -11.57 24.54
N GLU A 42 -18.27 -12.07 25.16
CA GLU A 42 -18.17 -12.91 26.36
C GLU A 42 -17.53 -14.27 26.09
N ARG A 43 -17.82 -14.88 24.94
CA ARG A 43 -17.19 -16.13 24.52
C ARG A 43 -15.71 -15.92 24.19
N VAL A 44 -15.39 -14.83 23.50
CA VAL A 44 -14.00 -14.42 23.23
C VAL A 44 -13.23 -14.21 24.54
N ARG A 45 -13.81 -13.51 25.52
CA ARG A 45 -13.17 -13.31 26.83
C ARG A 45 -12.90 -14.64 27.53
N ARG A 46 -13.89 -15.54 27.58
CA ARG A 46 -13.73 -16.87 28.19
C ARG A 46 -12.59 -17.65 27.57
N LEU A 47 -12.58 -17.77 26.25
CA LEU A 47 -11.56 -18.53 25.51
C LEU A 47 -10.15 -17.98 25.75
N LEU A 48 -10.01 -16.65 25.83
CA LEU A 48 -8.70 -16.02 26.04
C LEU A 48 -8.24 -16.09 27.51
N GLU A 49 -9.14 -15.87 28.48
CA GLU A 49 -8.76 -15.72 29.89
C GLU A 49 -8.83 -17.03 30.69
N GLN A 50 -9.72 -17.96 30.33
CA GLN A 50 -9.90 -19.22 31.05
C GLN A 50 -9.23 -20.38 30.32
N ASP A 51 -9.43 -20.45 28.99
CA ASP A 51 -8.94 -21.57 28.18
C ASP A 51 -7.54 -21.30 27.58
N ASN A 52 -6.94 -20.14 27.90
CA ASN A 52 -5.62 -19.69 27.42
C ASN A 52 -5.45 -19.82 25.89
N CYS A 53 -6.50 -19.53 25.12
CA CYS A 53 -6.43 -19.65 23.67
C CYS A 53 -5.38 -18.69 23.09
N PRO A 54 -4.43 -19.16 22.26
CA PRO A 54 -3.44 -18.29 21.64
C PRO A 54 -4.08 -17.35 20.62
N ILE A 55 -3.47 -16.17 20.44
CA ILE A 55 -3.90 -15.17 19.46
C ILE A 55 -2.88 -15.14 18.33
N ASP A 56 -3.25 -15.72 17.18
CA ASP A 56 -2.42 -15.66 15.99
C ASP A 56 -2.74 -14.43 15.11
N ARG A 57 -1.99 -14.29 14.02
CA ARG A 57 -2.15 -13.18 13.07
C ARG A 57 -3.51 -13.21 12.35
N THR A 58 -4.04 -14.40 12.11
CA THR A 58 -5.31 -14.61 11.41
C THR A 58 -6.45 -14.09 12.27
N ILE A 59 -6.46 -14.43 13.57
CA ILE A 59 -7.43 -13.91 14.55
C ILE A 59 -7.36 -12.38 14.62
N ILE A 60 -6.16 -11.79 14.68
CA ILE A 60 -6.00 -10.33 14.70
C ILE A 60 -6.56 -9.71 13.41
N ASN A 61 -6.25 -10.26 12.24
CA ASN A 61 -6.74 -9.73 10.97
C ASN A 61 -8.26 -9.89 10.81
N ASP A 62 -8.80 -11.07 11.15
CA ASP A 62 -10.23 -11.34 11.10
C ASP A 62 -10.99 -10.40 12.04
N ALA A 63 -10.54 -10.25 13.28
CA ALA A 63 -11.17 -9.38 14.27
C ALA A 63 -10.95 -7.89 13.98
N ALA A 64 -9.88 -7.49 13.29
CA ALA A 64 -9.62 -6.08 12.96
C ALA A 64 -10.27 -5.66 11.64
N VAL A 65 -10.49 -6.57 10.70
CA VAL A 65 -10.83 -6.23 9.31
C VAL A 65 -12.10 -6.93 8.86
N ALA A 66 -12.12 -8.26 8.80
CA ALA A 66 -13.23 -9.00 8.18
C ALA A 66 -14.51 -9.01 9.04
N TYR A 67 -14.35 -9.20 10.35
CA TYR A 67 -15.41 -9.35 11.34
C TYR A 67 -15.23 -8.34 12.48
N PHE A 68 -14.88 -7.10 12.12
CA PHE A 68 -14.63 -6.07 13.12
C PHE A 68 -15.89 -5.76 13.93
N ASP A 69 -15.85 -6.11 15.21
CA ASP A 69 -16.69 -5.57 16.25
C ASP A 69 -15.79 -4.93 17.30
N LYS A 70 -16.11 -3.69 17.68
CA LYS A 70 -15.28 -2.90 18.59
C LYS A 70 -15.05 -3.60 19.94
N ALA A 71 -16.08 -4.18 20.54
CA ALA A 71 -15.97 -4.79 21.86
C ALA A 71 -15.13 -6.08 21.81
N VAL A 72 -15.35 -6.91 20.79
CA VAL A 72 -14.53 -8.10 20.53
C VAL A 72 -13.06 -7.72 20.33
N PHE A 73 -12.78 -6.71 19.50
CA PHE A 73 -11.41 -6.31 19.21
C PHE A 73 -10.71 -5.65 20.40
N GLU A 74 -11.42 -4.90 21.25
CA GLU A 74 -10.88 -4.36 22.51
C GLU A 74 -10.40 -5.46 23.45
N ILE A 75 -11.15 -6.57 23.56
CA ILE A 75 -10.76 -7.74 24.37
C ILE A 75 -9.50 -8.39 23.79
N ILE A 76 -9.49 -8.66 22.48
CA ILE A 76 -8.34 -9.26 21.77
C ILE A 76 -7.09 -8.40 21.92
N ALA A 77 -7.21 -7.08 21.68
CA ALA A 77 -6.08 -6.15 21.78
C ALA A 77 -5.53 -6.06 23.21
N SER A 78 -6.40 -6.08 24.22
CA SER A 78 -6.00 -6.06 25.63
C SER A 78 -5.31 -7.35 26.05
N HIS A 79 -5.81 -8.50 25.59
CA HIS A 79 -5.18 -9.79 25.88
C HIS A 79 -3.84 -9.94 25.15
N LEU A 80 -3.77 -9.56 23.86
CA LEU A 80 -2.53 -9.53 23.09
C LEU A 80 -1.48 -8.66 23.78
N TYR A 81 -1.88 -7.50 24.32
CA TYR A 81 -0.98 -6.65 25.09
C TYR A 81 -0.38 -7.40 26.29
N LYS A 82 -1.19 -8.12 27.08
CA LYS A 82 -0.71 -8.92 28.22
C LYS A 82 0.28 -10.00 27.78
N GLN A 83 -0.02 -10.76 26.72
CA GLN A 83 0.90 -11.76 26.16
C GLN A 83 2.24 -11.15 25.76
N ARG A 84 2.23 -9.96 25.12
CA ARG A 84 3.47 -9.25 24.74
C ARG A 84 4.24 -8.71 25.94
N GLN A 85 3.60 -8.40 27.06
CA GLN A 85 4.29 -8.03 28.30
C GLN A 85 4.96 -9.24 28.94
N GLU A 86 4.23 -10.36 29.02
CA GLU A 86 4.75 -11.61 29.57
C GLU A 86 5.98 -12.10 28.80
N LEU A 87 5.91 -12.06 27.47
CA LEU A 87 7.06 -12.42 26.62
C LEU A 87 8.30 -11.56 26.91
N VAL A 88 8.14 -10.24 27.14
CA VAL A 88 9.26 -9.38 27.54
C VAL A 88 9.82 -9.78 28.90
N ASN A 89 8.95 -10.10 29.85
CA ASN A 89 9.37 -10.47 31.20
C ASN A 89 10.16 -11.78 31.18
N LEU A 90 9.69 -12.78 30.42
CA LEU A 90 10.43 -14.03 30.17
C LEU A 90 11.77 -13.76 29.49
N ALA A 91 11.78 -12.93 28.44
CA ALA A 91 13.01 -12.55 27.75
C ALA A 91 14.04 -11.92 28.69
N ARG A 92 13.62 -11.03 29.59
CA ARG A 92 14.51 -10.41 30.59
C ARG A 92 15.05 -11.38 31.63
N LYS A 93 14.30 -12.44 31.94
CA LYS A 93 14.70 -13.43 32.93
C LYS A 93 15.69 -14.45 32.36
N HIS A 94 15.59 -14.76 31.07
CA HIS A 94 16.29 -15.89 30.47
C HIS A 94 17.30 -15.51 29.37
N LEU A 95 17.25 -14.30 28.81
CA LEU A 95 18.22 -13.83 27.82
C LEU A 95 19.22 -12.84 28.42
N SER A 96 20.45 -12.84 27.92
CA SER A 96 21.48 -11.88 28.34
C SER A 96 21.11 -10.45 27.89
N PRO A 97 21.63 -9.40 28.58
CA PRO A 97 21.45 -8.01 28.16
C PRO A 97 21.91 -7.75 26.72
N GLU A 98 22.99 -8.42 26.27
CA GLU A 98 23.53 -8.32 24.92
C GLU A 98 22.56 -8.92 23.90
N GLN A 99 21.98 -10.09 24.17
CA GLN A 99 20.97 -10.71 23.30
C GLN A 99 19.73 -9.83 23.19
N LEU A 100 19.23 -9.30 24.31
CA LEU A 100 18.09 -8.37 24.32
C LEU A 100 18.38 -7.12 23.50
N TRP A 101 19.58 -6.56 23.62
CA TRP A 101 20.00 -5.40 22.83
C TRP A 101 20.07 -5.71 21.33
N GLN A 102 20.63 -6.86 20.94
CA GLN A 102 20.69 -7.32 19.55
C GLN A 102 19.30 -7.52 18.94
N LEU A 103 18.34 -8.02 19.74
CA LEU A 103 16.94 -8.16 19.37
C LEU A 103 16.17 -6.83 19.36
N GLY A 104 16.82 -5.72 19.73
CA GLY A 104 16.23 -4.39 19.77
C GLY A 104 15.31 -4.15 20.98
N VAL A 105 15.33 -5.03 21.98
CA VAL A 105 14.54 -4.90 23.21
C VAL A 105 15.22 -3.90 24.14
N ARG A 106 14.57 -2.76 24.39
CA ARG A 106 15.12 -1.71 25.27
C ARG A 106 14.82 -1.98 26.76
N PRO A 107 15.65 -1.49 27.69
CA PRO A 107 15.44 -1.70 29.13
C PRO A 107 14.05 -1.25 29.63
N ASN A 108 13.52 -0.15 29.11
CA ASN A 108 12.22 0.40 29.50
C ASN A 108 11.05 -0.05 28.61
N GLN A 109 11.30 -0.93 27.63
CA GLN A 109 10.27 -1.40 26.71
C GLN A 109 9.32 -2.36 27.43
N ARG A 110 8.06 -1.99 27.60
CA ARG A 110 7.11 -2.83 28.34
C ARG A 110 6.48 -3.96 27.52
N ARG A 111 6.59 -3.91 26.19
CA ARG A 111 5.92 -4.86 25.27
C ARG A 111 6.64 -4.93 23.93
N LEU A 112 6.51 -6.08 23.28
CA LEU A 112 7.04 -6.31 21.93
C LEU A 112 5.96 -6.09 20.89
N ASN A 113 6.39 -5.65 19.71
CA ASN A 113 5.54 -5.51 18.54
C ASN A 113 6.19 -6.33 17.41
N SER A 114 6.93 -5.73 16.47
CA SER A 114 7.58 -6.51 15.40
C SER A 114 8.68 -7.46 15.90
N GLN A 115 9.28 -7.19 17.07
CA GLN A 115 10.34 -8.05 17.64
C GLN A 115 9.82 -9.33 18.28
N ALA A 116 8.50 -9.49 18.46
CA ALA A 116 7.95 -10.55 19.30
C ALA A 116 8.36 -11.96 18.84
N ALA A 117 8.32 -12.23 17.54
CA ALA A 117 8.74 -13.51 16.98
C ALA A 117 10.24 -13.79 17.17
N ALA A 118 11.10 -12.79 16.95
CA ALA A 118 12.54 -12.95 17.12
C ALA A 118 12.91 -13.21 18.59
N VAL A 119 12.25 -12.52 19.53
CA VAL A 119 12.45 -12.76 20.96
C VAL A 119 11.94 -14.14 21.37
N ALA A 120 10.78 -14.55 20.87
CA ALA A 120 10.24 -15.89 21.12
C ALA A 120 11.19 -16.99 20.59
N ALA A 121 11.80 -16.78 19.42
CA ALA A 121 12.74 -17.73 18.83
C ALA A 121 14.03 -17.83 19.65
N ALA A 122 14.55 -16.68 20.12
CA ALA A 122 15.70 -16.65 21.01
C ALA A 122 15.41 -17.36 22.33
N LEU A 123 14.22 -17.15 22.92
CA LEU A 123 13.79 -17.85 24.13
C LEU A 123 13.70 -19.37 23.91
N ALA A 124 13.11 -19.81 22.80
CA ALA A 124 12.99 -21.23 22.47
C ALA A 124 14.37 -21.90 22.35
N ALA A 125 15.35 -21.18 21.80
CA ALA A 125 16.71 -21.67 21.65
C ALA A 125 17.50 -21.78 22.96
N THR A 126 17.04 -21.17 24.07
CA THR A 126 17.69 -21.32 25.38
C THR A 126 17.33 -22.61 26.10
N GLU A 127 16.26 -23.29 25.66
CA GLU A 127 15.65 -24.45 26.34
C GLU A 127 15.21 -24.19 27.80
N ALA A 128 15.31 -22.95 28.29
CA ALA A 128 14.96 -22.56 29.66
C ALA A 128 13.46 -22.26 29.85
N VAL A 129 12.70 -22.17 28.74
CA VAL A 129 11.26 -21.94 28.71
C VAL A 129 10.62 -23.00 27.83
N ASP A 130 9.56 -23.63 28.34
CA ASP A 130 8.81 -24.66 27.61
C ASP A 130 8.25 -24.11 26.27
N TYR A 131 8.37 -24.92 25.22
CA TYR A 131 7.96 -24.53 23.87
C TYR A 131 6.45 -24.26 23.77
N ASN A 132 5.60 -24.96 24.53
CA ASN A 132 4.17 -24.70 24.52
C ASN A 132 3.85 -23.32 25.11
N THR A 133 4.56 -22.92 26.17
CA THR A 133 4.46 -21.55 26.73
C THR A 133 4.81 -20.50 25.66
N ILE A 134 5.87 -20.72 24.89
CA ILE A 134 6.26 -19.80 23.81
C ILE A 134 5.20 -19.76 22.71
N LYS A 135 4.66 -20.93 22.32
CA LYS A 135 3.60 -21.05 21.31
C LYS A 135 2.29 -20.38 21.75
N LEU A 136 1.99 -20.35 23.04
CA LEU A 136 0.83 -19.60 23.57
C LEU A 136 0.99 -18.09 23.39
N LEU A 137 2.21 -17.56 23.60
CA LEU A 137 2.50 -16.13 23.51
C LEU A 137 2.74 -15.65 22.07
N VAL A 138 3.31 -16.50 21.22
CA VAL A 138 3.61 -16.25 19.80
C VAL A 138 3.36 -17.52 18.97
N PRO A 139 2.09 -17.85 18.65
CA PRO A 139 1.76 -19.09 17.93
C PRO A 139 2.32 -19.14 16.51
N ASP A 140 2.61 -17.98 15.92
CA ASP A 140 3.06 -17.80 14.55
C ASP A 140 4.59 -17.72 14.38
N ILE A 141 5.36 -18.03 15.42
CA ILE A 141 6.83 -17.91 15.49
C ILE A 141 7.59 -18.48 14.28
N ILE A 142 7.07 -19.56 13.67
CA ILE A 142 7.70 -20.25 12.52
C ILE A 142 7.46 -19.55 11.18
N PHE A 143 6.52 -18.61 11.11
CA PHE A 143 6.15 -17.97 9.84
C PHE A 143 7.01 -16.72 9.61
N PRO A 144 7.59 -16.53 8.41
CA PRO A 144 8.37 -15.33 8.08
C PRO A 144 7.62 -14.00 8.31
N GLY A 145 6.29 -14.01 8.19
CA GLY A 145 5.43 -12.85 8.42
C GLY A 145 5.27 -12.44 9.89
N SER A 146 5.68 -13.28 10.85
CA SER A 146 5.53 -13.04 12.29
C SER A 146 6.36 -11.86 12.82
N ALA A 147 7.43 -11.50 12.11
CA ALA A 147 8.30 -10.35 12.39
C ALA A 147 7.73 -9.01 11.84
N THR A 148 6.41 -8.83 11.86
CA THR A 148 5.75 -7.59 11.39
C THR A 148 4.94 -6.97 12.53
N SER A 149 4.79 -5.64 12.49
CA SER A 149 3.96 -4.96 13.49
C SER A 149 2.50 -5.38 13.37
N VAL A 150 1.78 -5.39 14.50
CA VAL A 150 0.32 -5.59 14.55
C VAL A 150 -0.45 -4.63 13.62
N TYR A 151 0.11 -3.46 13.31
CA TYR A 151 -0.49 -2.50 12.38
C TYR A 151 -0.51 -2.95 10.91
N PHE A 152 0.27 -3.98 10.53
CA PHE A 152 0.14 -4.61 9.21
C PHE A 152 -1.16 -5.40 9.09
N LEU A 153 -1.74 -5.83 10.22
CA LEU A 153 -2.91 -6.72 10.26
C LEU A 153 -4.23 -5.97 10.32
N VAL A 154 -4.24 -4.70 10.73
CA VAL A 154 -5.47 -3.90 10.85
C VAL A 154 -5.91 -3.22 9.55
N GLY A 155 -5.05 -3.22 8.52
CA GLY A 155 -5.32 -2.57 7.25
C GLY A 155 -5.69 -1.09 7.41
N CYS A 156 -6.77 -0.65 6.75
CA CYS A 156 -7.29 0.72 6.88
C CYS A 156 -8.39 0.88 7.94
N ASN A 157 -8.57 -0.09 8.84
CA ASN A 157 -9.49 0.09 9.96
C ASN A 157 -8.85 1.00 11.03
N LYS A 158 -9.18 2.29 10.97
CA LYS A 158 -8.69 3.32 11.89
C LYS A 158 -9.09 3.05 13.34
N ASP A 159 -10.27 2.49 13.58
CA ASP A 159 -10.77 2.23 14.94
C ASP A 159 -9.99 1.09 15.59
N ALA A 160 -9.76 0.00 14.85
CA ALA A 160 -8.88 -1.08 15.29
C ALA A 160 -7.45 -0.56 15.59
N ALA A 161 -6.89 0.27 14.70
CA ALA A 161 -5.59 0.89 14.93
C ALA A 161 -5.59 1.79 16.19
N GLN A 162 -6.65 2.55 16.41
CA GLN A 162 -6.79 3.41 17.59
C GLN A 162 -6.91 2.59 18.88
N ILE A 163 -7.60 1.45 18.86
CA ILE A 163 -7.69 0.53 20.00
C ILE A 163 -6.30 -0.02 20.32
N LEU A 164 -5.56 -0.55 19.34
CA LEU A 164 -4.17 -1.01 19.53
C LEU A 164 -3.28 0.09 20.09
N TYR A 165 -3.41 1.31 19.56
CA TYR A 165 -2.66 2.46 20.05
C TYR A 165 -3.01 2.75 21.51
N ASN A 166 -4.28 2.74 21.88
CA ASN A 166 -4.76 3.04 23.22
C ASN A 166 -4.31 2.01 24.26
N VAL A 167 -4.38 0.71 23.94
CA VAL A 167 -3.88 -0.35 24.86
C VAL A 167 -2.36 -0.30 25.00
N GLY A 168 -1.66 0.24 23.99
CA GLY A 168 -0.30 0.69 24.15
C GLY A 168 0.61 0.50 22.94
N PHE A 169 0.23 -0.09 21.83
CA PHE A 169 1.14 -0.28 20.68
C PHE A 169 1.52 1.07 20.02
N LYS A 170 2.37 1.88 20.65
CA LYS A 170 2.62 3.28 20.26
C LYS A 170 3.62 3.44 19.10
N ASN A 171 4.44 2.42 18.83
CA ASN A 171 5.44 2.46 17.75
C ASN A 171 4.80 2.13 16.39
N VAL A 172 4.07 3.10 15.82
CA VAL A 172 3.34 2.92 14.55
C VAL A 172 4.26 2.94 13.32
N GLY A 173 5.49 3.43 13.45
CA GLY A 173 6.48 3.55 12.38
C GLY A 173 7.53 2.43 12.38
N GLU A 174 7.28 1.36 13.12
CA GLU A 174 8.19 0.23 13.23
C GLU A 174 8.42 -0.47 11.90
N ARG A 175 9.64 -0.93 11.66
CA ARG A 175 10.01 -1.63 10.44
C ARG A 175 9.94 -3.15 10.64
N ASP A 176 9.50 -3.86 9.61
CA ASP A 176 9.68 -5.30 9.50
C ASP A 176 11.09 -5.67 9.01
N HIS A 177 11.34 -6.97 8.86
CA HIS A 177 12.61 -7.51 8.37
C HIS A 177 12.92 -7.12 6.91
N LEU A 178 11.91 -6.70 6.13
CA LEU A 178 12.05 -6.19 4.77
C LEU A 178 12.18 -4.65 4.74
N MET A 179 12.34 -4.02 5.90
CA MET A 179 12.44 -2.57 6.08
C MET A 179 11.17 -1.78 5.75
N TYR A 180 10.03 -2.46 5.61
CA TYR A 180 8.73 -1.83 5.43
C TYR A 180 8.15 -1.39 6.77
N THR A 181 7.49 -0.22 6.75
CA THR A 181 6.64 0.25 7.84
C THR A 181 5.17 -0.11 7.56
N PRO A 182 4.28 -0.10 8.56
CA PRO A 182 2.85 -0.29 8.33
C PRO A 182 2.30 0.67 7.26
N LEU A 183 2.77 1.92 7.25
CA LEU A 183 2.35 2.92 6.26
C LEU A 183 2.78 2.57 4.82
N THR A 184 3.96 1.97 4.64
CA THR A 184 4.44 1.58 3.30
C THR A 184 3.77 0.32 2.79
N ALA A 185 3.42 -0.59 3.70
CA ALA A 185 2.71 -1.83 3.38
C ALA A 185 1.19 -1.62 3.22
N LEU A 186 0.66 -0.47 3.64
CA LEU A 186 -0.77 -0.18 3.57
C LEU A 186 -1.29 -0.27 2.13
N THR A 187 -2.34 -1.06 1.95
CA THR A 187 -3.03 -1.24 0.67
C THR A 187 -4.42 -0.64 0.72
N LEU A 188 -4.99 -0.38 -0.47
CA LEU A 188 -6.39 -0.03 -0.57
C LEU A 188 -7.23 -1.20 -0.05
N PRO A 189 -8.25 -0.94 0.80
CA PRO A 189 -9.17 -1.98 1.22
C PRO A 189 -9.87 -2.60 0.01
N LYS A 190 -10.17 -3.90 0.09
CA LYS A 190 -11.04 -4.55 -0.88
C LYS A 190 -12.46 -3.99 -0.73
N ARG A 191 -13.36 -4.26 -1.69
CA ARG A 191 -14.78 -3.87 -1.62
C ARG A 191 -15.69 -4.97 -1.07
N THR A 192 -15.12 -6.12 -0.68
CA THR A 192 -15.84 -7.32 -0.24
C THR A 192 -15.13 -7.98 0.93
N GLY A 193 -15.84 -8.86 1.64
CA GLY A 193 -15.30 -9.63 2.76
C GLY A 193 -15.39 -8.92 4.12
N TYR A 194 -16.30 -7.96 4.27
CA TYR A 194 -16.54 -7.23 5.51
C TYR A 194 -17.93 -7.54 6.05
N ASN A 195 -17.99 -8.17 7.23
CA ASN A 195 -19.24 -8.61 7.86
C ASN A 195 -19.55 -7.84 9.16
N GLY A 196 -18.62 -7.01 9.66
CA GLY A 196 -18.75 -6.27 10.91
C GLY A 196 -19.11 -4.78 10.77
N GLN A 197 -18.74 -4.00 11.79
CA GLN A 197 -18.93 -2.54 11.88
C GLN A 197 -18.04 -1.78 10.87
N TYR A 198 -16.86 -2.32 10.54
CA TYR A 198 -15.99 -1.76 9.51
C TYR A 198 -16.49 -2.20 8.13
N LYS A 199 -16.94 -1.25 7.30
CA LYS A 199 -17.52 -1.51 5.98
C LYS A 199 -16.76 -0.79 4.89
N VAL A 200 -16.51 -1.49 3.78
CA VAL A 200 -15.99 -0.93 2.54
C VAL A 200 -16.79 -1.51 1.38
N ASP A 201 -17.82 -0.78 0.96
CA ASP A 201 -18.80 -1.17 -0.06
C ASP A 201 -18.57 -0.47 -1.41
N THR A 202 -17.92 0.71 -1.41
CA THR A 202 -17.64 1.49 -2.62
C THR A 202 -16.15 1.81 -2.76
N ALA A 203 -15.67 2.07 -3.98
CA ALA A 203 -14.30 2.56 -4.18
C ALA A 203 -14.08 3.90 -3.45
N ALA A 204 -15.11 4.75 -3.36
CA ALA A 204 -15.04 6.03 -2.64
C ALA A 204 -14.73 5.81 -1.16
N ARG A 205 -15.46 4.88 -0.50
CA ARG A 205 -15.21 4.55 0.90
C ARG A 205 -13.83 3.92 1.09
N ALA A 206 -13.39 3.04 0.18
CA ALA A 206 -12.05 2.45 0.21
C ALA A 206 -10.95 3.53 0.16
N PHE A 207 -11.10 4.49 -0.75
CA PHE A 207 -10.18 5.61 -0.92
C PHE A 207 -10.14 6.51 0.32
N PHE A 208 -11.29 6.87 0.88
CA PHE A 208 -11.36 7.70 2.09
C PHE A 208 -10.78 6.99 3.31
N ASN A 209 -11.08 5.71 3.52
CA ASN A 209 -10.49 4.92 4.60
C ASN A 209 -8.97 4.86 4.47
N TYR A 210 -8.44 4.70 3.25
CA TYR A 210 -7.00 4.73 2.99
C TYR A 210 -6.37 6.07 3.36
N LEU A 211 -6.94 7.18 2.88
CA LEU A 211 -6.43 8.53 3.18
C LEU A 211 -6.48 8.85 4.69
N GLU A 212 -7.58 8.50 5.35
CA GLU A 212 -7.73 8.70 6.80
C GLU A 212 -6.73 7.86 7.59
N MET A 213 -6.45 6.64 7.15
CA MET A 213 -5.44 5.79 7.79
C MET A 213 -4.02 6.34 7.56
N CYS A 214 -3.69 6.80 6.36
CA CYS A 214 -2.40 7.47 6.11
C CYS A 214 -2.22 8.72 6.97
N LYS A 215 -3.27 9.53 7.11
CA LYS A 215 -3.30 10.70 8.01
C LYS A 215 -3.10 10.26 9.46
N TRP A 216 -3.82 9.23 9.91
CA TRP A 216 -3.68 8.69 11.25
C TRP A 216 -2.22 8.29 11.54
N PHE A 217 -1.58 7.53 10.66
CA PHE A 217 -0.16 7.17 10.82
C PHE A 217 0.75 8.39 10.93
N ARG A 218 0.59 9.36 10.02
CA ARG A 218 1.37 10.60 10.02
C ARG A 218 1.18 11.39 11.32
N ASP A 219 -0.05 11.52 11.79
CA ASP A 219 -0.38 12.26 13.02
C ASP A 219 0.16 11.53 14.27
N ARG A 220 0.54 10.26 14.17
CA ARG A 220 1.28 9.49 15.20
C ARG A 220 2.77 9.34 14.85
N THR A 221 3.33 10.31 14.13
CA THR A 221 4.77 10.45 13.82
C THR A 221 5.36 9.39 12.88
N ALA A 222 4.54 8.68 12.11
CA ALA A 222 5.06 7.83 11.04
C ALA A 222 5.81 8.67 9.99
N TRP A 223 7.01 8.22 9.62
CA TRP A 223 7.90 8.96 8.73
C TRP A 223 7.46 8.86 7.27
N LEU A 224 7.05 9.98 6.66
CA LEU A 224 6.71 10.04 5.24
C LEU A 224 7.94 10.06 4.31
N TYR A 225 9.00 10.74 4.75
CA TYR A 225 10.12 11.14 3.89
C TYR A 225 11.40 10.35 4.12
N ARG A 226 11.42 9.44 5.09
CA ARG A 226 12.63 8.66 5.39
C ARG A 226 12.87 7.66 4.25
N PRO A 227 14.04 7.68 3.61
CA PRO A 227 14.39 6.69 2.60
C PRO A 227 14.38 5.27 3.17
N LEU A 228 13.91 4.33 2.35
CA LEU A 228 13.83 2.91 2.66
C LEU A 228 14.77 2.15 1.72
N GLY A 229 15.62 1.30 2.29
CA GLY A 229 16.58 0.49 1.54
C GLY A 229 17.51 1.31 0.64
N VAL A 230 18.04 0.63 -0.37
CA VAL A 230 19.01 1.19 -1.32
C VAL A 230 18.36 2.05 -2.41
N SER A 231 17.07 1.85 -2.73
CA SER A 231 16.37 2.57 -3.79
C SER A 231 16.01 4.02 -3.44
N ARG A 232 16.20 4.42 -2.18
CA ARG A 232 15.80 5.69 -1.58
C ARG A 232 14.29 6.01 -1.68
N ILE A 233 13.47 5.03 -2.06
CA ILE A 233 12.01 5.16 -2.05
C ILE A 233 11.55 5.47 -0.63
N THR A 234 10.64 6.42 -0.49
CA THR A 234 10.06 6.82 0.81
C THR A 234 8.64 6.30 0.97
N ALA A 235 8.11 6.30 2.20
CA ALA A 235 6.70 5.96 2.44
C ALA A 235 5.73 6.80 1.60
N LEU A 236 6.07 8.06 1.35
CA LEU A 236 5.25 8.95 0.53
C LEU A 236 5.12 8.47 -0.93
N HIS A 237 6.13 7.79 -1.49
CA HIS A 237 6.05 7.19 -2.83
C HIS A 237 5.07 6.01 -2.85
N TYR A 238 5.12 5.12 -1.87
CA TYR A 238 4.16 4.01 -1.74
C TYR A 238 2.73 4.53 -1.60
N VAL A 239 2.54 5.52 -0.73
CA VAL A 239 1.23 6.18 -0.51
C VAL A 239 0.74 6.84 -1.79
N ALA A 240 1.60 7.58 -2.50
CA ALA A 240 1.29 8.17 -3.79
C ALA A 240 0.82 7.14 -4.83
N GLY A 241 1.52 6.00 -4.93
CA GLY A 241 1.15 4.97 -5.88
C GLY A 241 -0.19 4.29 -5.56
N LYS A 242 -0.49 4.08 -4.28
CA LYS A 242 -1.82 3.57 -3.87
C LYS A 242 -2.93 4.59 -4.12
N ILE A 243 -2.68 5.88 -3.89
CA ILE A 243 -3.64 6.95 -4.21
C ILE A 243 -3.91 6.99 -5.71
N GLY A 244 -2.89 6.89 -6.56
CA GLY A 244 -3.07 6.85 -8.01
C GLY A 244 -3.91 5.65 -8.48
N LYS A 245 -3.67 4.46 -7.92
CA LYS A 245 -4.49 3.27 -8.15
C LYS A 245 -5.95 3.46 -7.73
N ALA A 246 -6.15 4.04 -6.54
CA ALA A 246 -7.49 4.31 -6.03
C ALA A 246 -8.26 5.25 -6.94
N PHE A 247 -7.57 6.30 -7.41
CA PHE A 247 -8.13 7.28 -8.33
C PHE A 247 -8.60 6.60 -9.62
N ALA A 248 -7.78 5.75 -10.23
CA ALA A 248 -8.17 5.01 -11.43
C ALA A 248 -9.42 4.14 -11.18
N SER A 249 -9.46 3.37 -10.08
CA SER A 249 -10.63 2.56 -9.73
C SER A 249 -11.91 3.37 -9.47
N LEU A 250 -11.78 4.60 -8.97
CA LEU A 250 -12.92 5.51 -8.80
C LEU A 250 -13.50 5.96 -10.13
N VAL A 251 -12.65 6.19 -11.14
CA VAL A 251 -13.10 6.54 -12.49
C VAL A 251 -13.83 5.37 -13.13
N GLU A 252 -13.29 4.15 -12.99
CA GLU A 252 -13.91 2.93 -13.51
C GLU A 252 -15.32 2.69 -12.93
N GLU A 253 -15.50 2.89 -11.62
CA GLU A 253 -16.82 2.73 -10.98
C GLU A 253 -17.85 3.74 -11.50
N GLN A 254 -17.42 4.95 -11.91
CA GLN A 254 -18.32 5.95 -12.52
C GLN A 254 -18.73 5.60 -13.95
N LEU A 255 -17.82 4.98 -14.72
CA LEU A 255 -18.11 4.46 -16.06
C LEU A 255 -19.17 3.35 -16.01
N GLU A 256 -19.04 2.42 -15.07
CA GLU A 256 -20.01 1.32 -14.87
C GLU A 256 -21.43 1.83 -14.58
N MET A 257 -21.57 2.97 -13.88
CA MET A 257 -22.87 3.56 -13.57
C MET A 257 -23.54 4.26 -14.77
N ASN A 258 -22.83 4.50 -15.88
CA ASN A 258 -23.35 5.26 -17.02
C ASN A 258 -22.99 4.59 -18.37
N PRO A 259 -23.53 3.38 -18.65
CA PRO A 259 -23.24 2.68 -19.89
C PRO A 259 -23.85 3.42 -21.09
N GLY A 260 -23.02 3.80 -22.08
CA GLY A 260 -23.49 4.32 -23.37
C GLY A 260 -23.04 5.74 -23.73
N GLU A 261 -22.31 6.44 -22.85
CA GLU A 261 -21.67 7.70 -23.22
C GLU A 261 -20.41 7.48 -24.07
N ASP A 262 -20.18 8.38 -25.02
CA ASP A 262 -18.88 8.44 -25.69
C ASP A 262 -17.78 8.87 -24.71
N THR A 263 -16.53 8.48 -25.03
CA THR A 263 -15.37 8.64 -24.16
C THR A 263 -15.04 10.11 -23.84
N GLU A 264 -15.43 11.05 -24.70
CA GLU A 264 -15.07 12.46 -24.61
C GLU A 264 -16.07 13.24 -23.75
N SER A 265 -17.38 13.04 -23.99
CA SER A 265 -18.48 13.49 -23.14
C SER A 265 -18.34 12.93 -21.72
N HIS A 266 -17.92 11.66 -21.61
CA HIS A 266 -17.63 11.05 -20.33
C HIS A 266 -16.47 11.75 -19.61
N SER A 267 -15.40 12.11 -20.32
CA SER A 267 -14.23 12.78 -19.72
C SER A 267 -14.58 14.14 -19.14
N HIS A 268 -15.40 14.94 -19.83
CA HIS A 268 -15.88 16.24 -19.33
C HIS A 268 -16.78 16.09 -18.10
N ARG A 269 -17.79 15.22 -18.18
CA ARG A 269 -18.70 14.96 -17.06
C ARG A 269 -17.98 14.33 -15.87
N PHE A 270 -16.98 13.49 -16.12
CA PHE A 270 -16.10 12.95 -15.10
C PHE A 270 -15.37 14.07 -14.37
N VAL A 271 -14.74 15.02 -15.08
CA VAL A 271 -14.05 16.17 -14.45
C VAL A 271 -15.02 16.98 -13.56
N GLU A 272 -16.23 17.25 -14.03
CA GLU A 272 -17.25 17.98 -13.27
C GLU A 272 -17.72 17.22 -12.03
N ASN A 273 -18.17 15.97 -12.18
CA ASN A 273 -18.60 15.13 -11.07
C ASN A 273 -17.46 14.92 -10.06
N TRP A 274 -16.24 14.71 -10.56
CA TRP A 274 -15.06 14.48 -9.74
C TRP A 274 -14.76 15.67 -8.83
N THR A 275 -14.76 16.87 -9.40
CA THR A 275 -14.52 18.09 -8.62
C THR A 275 -15.59 18.29 -7.57
N VAL A 276 -16.86 17.99 -7.85
CA VAL A 276 -17.92 18.12 -6.83
C VAL A 276 -17.78 17.09 -5.70
N PHE A 277 -17.60 15.81 -6.01
CA PHE A 277 -17.64 14.73 -5.01
C PHE A 277 -16.34 14.56 -4.22
N PHE A 278 -15.17 14.72 -4.86
CA PHE A 278 -13.88 14.35 -4.25
C PHE A 278 -13.02 15.54 -3.86
N GLN A 279 -13.28 16.76 -4.37
CA GLN A 279 -12.51 17.96 -4.01
C GLN A 279 -12.47 18.20 -2.49
N PRO A 280 -13.55 18.05 -1.70
CA PRO A 280 -13.47 18.31 -0.26
C PRO A 280 -12.44 17.42 0.45
N SER A 281 -12.39 16.14 0.09
CA SER A 281 -11.47 15.16 0.67
C SER A 281 -10.04 15.34 0.15
N ILE A 282 -9.89 15.66 -1.13
CA ILE A 282 -8.59 15.82 -1.78
C ILE A 282 -7.92 17.14 -1.35
N SER A 283 -8.60 18.28 -1.48
CA SER A 283 -8.05 19.61 -1.18
C SER A 283 -7.66 19.80 0.29
N LYS A 284 -8.39 19.13 1.21
CA LYS A 284 -8.12 19.16 2.66
C LYS A 284 -7.14 18.06 3.10
N SER A 285 -6.75 17.14 2.21
CA SER A 285 -5.83 16.06 2.56
C SER A 285 -4.39 16.58 2.69
N GLY A 286 -3.90 16.57 3.92
CA GLY A 286 -2.49 16.89 4.18
C GLY A 286 -1.52 15.85 3.59
N ILE A 287 -1.97 14.64 3.28
CA ILE A 287 -1.16 13.61 2.59
C ILE A 287 -1.01 13.97 1.11
N ILE A 288 -2.10 14.33 0.43
CA ILE A 288 -2.05 14.78 -0.97
C ILE A 288 -1.20 16.04 -1.08
N ARG A 289 -1.38 17.00 -0.16
CA ARG A 289 -0.55 18.21 -0.08
C ARG A 289 0.94 17.88 0.11
N ALA A 290 1.25 16.85 0.91
CA ALA A 290 2.62 16.39 1.09
C ALA A 290 3.20 15.81 -0.21
N ILE A 291 2.42 15.04 -0.97
CA ILE A 291 2.82 14.50 -2.29
C ILE A 291 3.14 15.63 -3.26
N MET A 292 2.23 16.60 -3.40
CA MET A 292 2.40 17.74 -4.32
C MET A 292 3.64 18.59 -3.99
N ARG A 293 4.04 18.66 -2.72
CA ARG A 293 5.18 19.48 -2.25
C ARG A 293 6.52 18.74 -2.26
N ALA A 294 6.51 17.41 -2.38
CA ALA A 294 7.70 16.57 -2.19
C ALA A 294 8.66 16.53 -3.39
N THR A 295 9.07 17.70 -3.91
CA THR A 295 9.89 17.79 -5.13
C THR A 295 11.36 17.40 -4.93
N LYS A 296 11.84 17.30 -3.67
CA LYS A 296 13.24 16.98 -3.34
C LYS A 296 13.48 15.51 -2.98
N HIS A 297 12.43 14.70 -2.87
CA HIS A 297 12.52 13.29 -2.46
C HIS A 297 12.45 12.40 -3.69
N ARG A 298 13.57 12.29 -4.41
CA ARG A 298 13.68 11.41 -5.57
C ARG A 298 14.12 10.01 -5.16
N ASP A 299 13.54 8.99 -5.79
CA ASP A 299 14.11 7.65 -5.79
C ASP A 299 15.37 7.59 -6.69
N LEU A 300 16.02 6.42 -6.74
CA LEU A 300 17.19 6.20 -7.60
C LEU A 300 16.84 5.62 -8.99
N PHE A 301 15.55 5.46 -9.32
CA PHE A 301 15.13 4.79 -10.55
C PHE A 301 15.00 5.79 -11.70
N SER A 302 16.00 5.85 -12.57
CA SER A 302 15.95 6.66 -13.79
C SER A 302 15.21 5.94 -14.92
N CYS A 303 14.13 6.55 -15.39
CA CYS A 303 13.31 6.10 -16.52
C CYS A 303 12.89 7.33 -17.33
N PRO A 304 12.57 7.26 -18.64
CA PRO A 304 12.10 8.45 -19.35
C PRO A 304 10.85 9.10 -18.71
N CYS A 305 10.04 8.35 -17.96
CA CYS A 305 8.94 8.91 -17.15
C CYS A 305 9.40 9.77 -15.95
N SER A 306 10.67 9.66 -15.55
CA SER A 306 11.36 10.54 -14.58
C SER A 306 12.89 10.42 -14.72
N ALA A 307 13.51 11.32 -15.50
CA ALA A 307 14.92 11.23 -15.88
C ALA A 307 15.88 11.21 -14.67
N GLU A 308 15.58 11.96 -13.62
CA GLU A 308 16.42 12.11 -12.42
C GLU A 308 15.98 11.24 -11.24
N GLY A 309 15.12 10.25 -11.47
CA GLY A 309 14.43 9.53 -10.39
C GLY A 309 13.07 10.14 -10.08
N SER A 310 12.11 9.29 -9.73
CA SER A 310 10.71 9.69 -9.51
C SER A 310 10.55 10.41 -8.19
N VAL A 311 9.79 11.52 -8.18
CA VAL A 311 9.22 12.07 -6.94
C VAL A 311 7.85 11.44 -6.67
N PRO A 312 7.28 11.57 -5.46
CA PRO A 312 5.96 11.00 -5.17
C PRO A 312 4.86 11.42 -6.14
N LEU A 313 4.90 12.67 -6.65
CA LEU A 313 3.94 13.12 -7.65
C LEU A 313 4.06 12.35 -8.99
N ASN A 314 5.28 12.05 -9.47
CA ASN A 314 5.45 11.21 -10.66
C ASN A 314 4.77 9.85 -10.44
N VAL A 315 5.00 9.23 -9.28
CA VAL A 315 4.42 7.92 -8.94
C VAL A 315 2.89 7.98 -8.92
N LEU A 316 2.31 9.02 -8.30
CA LEU A 316 0.86 9.21 -8.28
C LEU A 316 0.29 9.32 -9.69
N LEU A 317 0.80 10.26 -10.50
CA LEU A 317 0.26 10.52 -11.84
C LEU A 317 0.41 9.31 -12.77
N ASN A 318 1.59 8.66 -12.73
CA ASN A 318 1.81 7.45 -13.51
C ASN A 318 0.85 6.32 -13.10
N GLU A 319 0.57 6.16 -11.81
CA GLU A 319 -0.40 5.14 -11.36
C GLU A 319 -1.85 5.51 -11.70
N ILE A 320 -2.23 6.80 -11.74
CA ILE A 320 -3.54 7.21 -12.29
C ILE A 320 -3.66 6.74 -13.75
N ILE A 321 -2.67 7.11 -14.57
CA ILE A 321 -2.72 6.91 -16.01
C ILE A 321 -2.62 5.41 -16.35
N ILE A 322 -1.65 4.69 -15.78
CA ILE A 322 -1.39 3.27 -16.10
C ILE A 322 -2.52 2.35 -15.66
N ASN A 323 -3.20 2.61 -14.54
CA ASN A 323 -4.24 1.70 -14.07
C ASN A 323 -5.59 1.95 -14.75
N TYR A 324 -5.80 3.13 -15.37
CA TYR A 324 -7.01 3.42 -16.14
C TYR A 324 -7.01 2.84 -17.56
N ILE A 325 -5.83 2.75 -18.19
CA ILE A 325 -5.68 2.41 -19.61
C ILE A 325 -5.90 0.91 -19.97
N PRO A 326 -5.52 -0.09 -19.15
CA PRO A 326 -5.67 -1.49 -19.51
C PRO A 326 -7.13 -1.92 -19.69
N THR A 327 -8.04 -1.25 -18.98
CA THR A 327 -9.49 -1.49 -19.01
C THR A 327 -10.17 -0.72 -20.15
N ASN A 328 -9.64 0.45 -20.53
CA ASN A 328 -10.20 1.32 -21.57
C ASN A 328 -9.18 1.54 -22.70
N LYS A 329 -9.41 0.93 -23.88
CA LYS A 329 -8.51 0.86 -25.05
C LYS A 329 -8.04 2.21 -25.66
N GLY A 330 -8.25 3.36 -25.01
CA GLY A 330 -7.87 4.69 -25.51
C GLY A 330 -6.78 5.36 -24.67
N ARG A 331 -5.54 5.38 -25.17
CA ARG A 331 -4.47 6.31 -24.70
C ARG A 331 -4.54 7.65 -25.45
N THR A 332 -5.71 8.26 -25.51
CA THR A 332 -5.86 9.53 -26.22
C THR A 332 -5.40 10.70 -25.35
N PRO A 333 -4.86 11.78 -25.93
CA PRO A 333 -4.55 12.99 -25.19
C PRO A 333 -5.75 13.56 -24.41
N ALA A 334 -6.96 13.48 -24.96
CA ALA A 334 -8.19 13.91 -24.29
C ALA A 334 -8.44 13.14 -22.97
N VAL A 335 -8.30 11.81 -22.99
CA VAL A 335 -8.49 10.98 -21.79
C VAL A 335 -7.42 11.27 -20.74
N ILE A 336 -6.15 11.32 -21.14
CA ILE A 336 -5.04 11.55 -20.21
C ILE A 336 -5.13 12.94 -19.57
N SER A 337 -5.44 13.96 -20.36
CA SER A 337 -5.63 15.34 -19.85
C SER A 337 -6.84 15.46 -18.95
N GLY A 338 -7.95 14.79 -19.26
CA GLY A 338 -9.15 14.76 -18.42
C GLY A 338 -8.87 14.16 -17.03
N LEU A 339 -8.19 13.00 -16.97
CA LEU A 339 -7.85 12.33 -15.71
C LEU A 339 -6.93 13.18 -14.83
N VAL A 340 -5.82 13.64 -15.40
CA VAL A 340 -4.82 14.43 -14.65
C VAL A 340 -5.37 15.81 -14.33
N GLY A 341 -6.12 16.42 -15.26
CA GLY A 341 -6.82 17.70 -15.08
C GLY A 341 -7.83 17.63 -13.93
N ALA A 342 -8.67 16.60 -13.87
CA ALA A 342 -9.61 16.38 -12.77
C ALA A 342 -8.90 16.29 -11.41
N PHE A 343 -7.80 15.53 -11.32
CA PHE A 343 -7.00 15.44 -10.10
C PHE A 343 -6.45 16.80 -9.66
N LEU A 344 -5.92 17.59 -10.60
CA LEU A 344 -5.34 18.90 -10.34
C LEU A 344 -6.41 19.95 -9.99
N LEU A 345 -7.59 19.89 -10.62
CA LEU A 345 -8.74 20.74 -10.28
C LEU A 345 -9.25 20.43 -8.87
N ALA A 346 -9.28 19.15 -8.47
CA ALA A 346 -9.67 18.75 -7.12
C ALA A 346 -8.69 19.22 -6.01
N GLN A 347 -7.50 19.73 -6.38
CA GLN A 347 -6.58 20.40 -5.45
C GLN A 347 -6.95 21.86 -5.17
N LYS A 348 -7.88 22.46 -5.94
CA LYS A 348 -8.23 23.88 -5.76
C LYS A 348 -8.75 24.09 -4.33
N PRO A 349 -8.13 25.01 -3.55
CA PRO A 349 -8.54 25.26 -2.19
C PRO A 349 -10.00 25.72 -2.14
N THR A 350 -10.72 25.24 -1.14
CA THR A 350 -12.10 25.67 -0.86
C THR A 350 -12.17 26.92 0.03
N GLY A 351 -11.03 27.53 0.40
CA GLY A 351 -10.94 28.67 1.30
C GLY A 351 -9.87 29.71 0.90
N SER A 352 -10.03 30.94 1.41
CA SER A 352 -9.30 32.14 0.96
C SER A 352 -7.81 32.19 1.32
N GLN A 353 -7.36 31.51 2.39
CA GLN A 353 -5.96 31.53 2.83
C GLN A 353 -5.03 30.67 1.96
N ASP A 354 -5.49 29.53 1.46
CA ASP A 354 -4.69 28.64 0.59
C ASP A 354 -4.70 29.12 -0.89
N ALA A 355 -5.63 30.00 -1.27
CA ALA A 355 -5.83 30.46 -2.65
C ALA A 355 -4.61 31.17 -3.27
N ARG A 356 -3.77 31.83 -2.45
CA ARG A 356 -2.55 32.51 -2.91
C ARG A 356 -1.37 31.56 -3.14
N TYR A 357 -1.38 30.36 -2.53
CA TYR A 357 -0.24 29.43 -2.55
C TYR A 357 -0.33 28.40 -3.69
N THR A 358 -1.56 28.09 -4.13
CA THR A 358 -1.83 27.07 -5.15
C THR A 358 -1.28 27.40 -6.55
N PRO A 359 -1.37 28.64 -7.07
CA PRO A 359 -0.82 28.97 -8.39
C PRO A 359 0.70 28.72 -8.45
N TYR A 360 1.42 29.05 -7.38
CA TYR A 360 2.87 28.85 -7.31
C TYR A 360 3.26 27.37 -7.22
N LEU A 361 2.49 26.57 -6.47
CA LEU A 361 2.69 25.12 -6.40
C LEU A 361 2.48 24.47 -7.78
N HIS A 362 1.46 24.91 -8.52
CA HIS A 362 1.14 24.37 -9.83
C HIS A 362 2.22 24.67 -10.88
N LYS A 363 2.87 25.85 -10.81
CA LYS A 363 4.05 26.14 -11.64
C LYS A 363 5.22 25.21 -11.33
N ARG A 364 5.44 24.86 -10.05
CA ARG A 364 6.55 23.97 -9.64
C ARG A 364 6.38 22.50 -10.04
N VAL A 365 5.16 22.07 -10.34
CA VAL A 365 4.86 20.68 -10.73
C VAL A 365 4.63 20.53 -12.23
N ALA A 366 4.69 21.61 -13.00
CA ALA A 366 4.40 21.62 -14.43
C ALA A 366 5.23 20.59 -15.20
N SER A 367 6.55 20.61 -15.03
CA SER A 367 7.47 19.63 -15.62
C SER A 367 7.06 18.19 -15.37
N VAL A 368 6.71 17.86 -14.11
CA VAL A 368 6.33 16.50 -13.70
C VAL A 368 5.03 16.08 -14.36
N VAL A 369 4.07 17.00 -14.43
CA VAL A 369 2.76 16.78 -15.03
C VAL A 369 2.86 16.58 -16.54
N PHE A 370 3.49 17.51 -17.26
CA PHE A 370 3.67 17.39 -18.71
C PHE A 370 4.47 16.16 -19.08
N ARG A 371 5.53 15.84 -18.33
CA ARG A 371 6.31 14.63 -18.57
C ARG A 371 5.48 13.36 -18.41
N ALA A 372 4.68 13.24 -17.34
CA ALA A 372 3.85 12.06 -17.11
C ALA A 372 2.79 11.91 -18.22
N CYS A 373 2.08 12.99 -18.56
CA CYS A 373 1.06 12.98 -19.60
C CYS A 373 1.63 12.66 -20.99
N SER A 374 2.71 13.35 -21.37
CA SER A 374 3.36 13.16 -22.67
C SER A 374 4.00 11.78 -22.82
N PHE A 375 4.67 11.28 -21.77
CA PHE A 375 5.24 9.93 -21.74
C PHE A 375 4.15 8.87 -22.02
N ALA A 376 2.99 9.00 -21.37
CA ALA A 376 1.88 8.08 -21.56
C ALA A 376 1.26 8.17 -22.96
N CYS A 377 1.06 9.38 -23.49
CA CYS A 377 0.56 9.63 -24.85
C CYS A 377 1.47 9.07 -25.93
N LEU A 378 2.78 9.15 -25.74
CA LEU A 378 3.76 8.59 -26.67
C LEU A 378 3.84 7.06 -26.62
N GLY A 379 3.12 6.42 -25.69
CA GLY A 379 3.10 4.95 -25.58
C GLY A 379 4.41 4.35 -25.09
N LEU A 380 5.28 5.15 -24.46
CA LEU A 380 6.61 4.72 -24.05
C LEU A 380 6.55 3.65 -22.95
N ALA A 381 7.50 2.71 -22.98
CA ALA A 381 7.58 1.62 -22.00
C ALA A 381 8.32 2.04 -20.72
N HIS A 382 7.78 1.64 -19.56
CA HIS A 382 8.44 1.87 -18.27
C HIS A 382 9.62 0.91 -18.05
N SER A 383 10.84 1.43 -18.16
CA SER A 383 12.06 0.70 -17.72
C SER A 383 12.25 0.69 -16.19
N CYS A 384 11.54 1.54 -15.44
CA CYS A 384 11.59 1.56 -13.97
C CYS A 384 10.81 0.41 -13.30
N ARG A 385 10.08 -0.42 -14.05
CA ARG A 385 9.23 -1.50 -13.50
C ARG A 385 9.70 -2.91 -13.87
N SER A 386 10.64 -3.06 -14.82
CA SER A 386 11.14 -4.35 -15.29
C SER A 386 12.61 -4.53 -14.93
N ALA A 387 12.87 -5.31 -13.88
CA ALA A 387 14.22 -5.73 -13.50
C ALA A 387 14.76 -6.89 -14.38
N SER A 388 14.33 -6.99 -15.65
CA SER A 388 14.83 -8.04 -16.55
C SER A 388 16.01 -7.52 -17.37
N ILE A 389 17.19 -8.10 -17.12
CA ILE A 389 18.49 -7.73 -17.70
C ILE A 389 18.48 -7.77 -19.25
N ASN A 390 17.66 -8.63 -19.86
CA ASN A 390 17.59 -8.80 -21.32
C ASN A 390 16.92 -7.64 -22.09
N GLN A 391 16.25 -6.70 -21.41
CA GLN A 391 15.69 -5.50 -22.05
C GLN A 391 16.69 -4.32 -22.15
N LEU A 392 17.80 -4.35 -21.40
CA LEU A 392 18.70 -3.20 -21.27
C LEU A 392 19.49 -2.85 -22.54
N THR A 393 19.79 -3.83 -23.41
CA THR A 393 20.61 -3.64 -24.61
C THR A 393 19.82 -3.10 -25.80
N VAL A 394 18.58 -3.54 -26.01
CA VAL A 394 17.68 -3.03 -27.07
C VAL A 394 17.19 -1.61 -26.75
N LEU A 395 17.11 -1.26 -25.47
CA LEU A 395 16.62 0.05 -25.01
C LEU A 395 17.61 1.21 -25.18
N SER A 396 18.89 1.03 -25.50
CA SER A 396 19.88 2.11 -25.39
C SER A 396 19.91 3.09 -26.58
N THR A 397 19.66 2.61 -27.80
CA THR A 397 19.67 3.44 -29.03
C THR A 397 18.31 4.09 -29.30
N GLU A 398 17.20 3.34 -29.13
CA GLU A 398 15.84 3.90 -29.16
C GLU A 398 15.59 4.88 -28.00
N ARG A 399 16.25 4.69 -26.83
CA ARG A 399 16.15 5.61 -25.67
C ARG A 399 16.54 7.02 -26.00
N ARG A 400 17.66 7.25 -26.70
CA ARG A 400 18.19 8.62 -26.84
C ARG A 400 17.27 9.49 -27.69
N ILE A 401 16.73 8.93 -28.77
CA ILE A 401 15.85 9.66 -29.68
C ILE A 401 14.49 9.91 -29.00
N THR A 402 13.88 8.91 -28.37
CA THR A 402 12.59 9.10 -27.67
C THR A 402 12.69 9.90 -26.37
N HIS A 403 13.84 9.91 -25.69
CA HIS A 403 14.07 10.73 -24.49
C HIS A 403 14.24 12.20 -24.86
N ASN A 404 15.06 12.50 -25.87
CA ASN A 404 15.23 13.87 -26.35
C ASN A 404 13.91 14.42 -26.90
N GLU A 405 13.16 13.64 -27.69
CA GLU A 405 11.82 14.01 -28.16
C GLU A 405 10.87 14.34 -27.01
N LEU A 406 10.89 13.56 -25.92
CA LEU A 406 10.07 13.81 -24.74
C LEU A 406 10.54 15.07 -23.98
N ASP A 407 11.85 15.28 -23.84
CA ASP A 407 12.42 16.45 -23.17
C ASP A 407 12.10 17.75 -23.92
N ASP A 408 12.22 17.73 -25.26
CA ASP A 408 11.88 18.85 -26.13
C ASP A 408 10.38 19.17 -26.03
N LEU A 409 9.52 18.15 -26.10
CA LEU A 409 8.07 18.30 -25.99
C LEU A 409 7.65 18.83 -24.60
N VAL A 410 8.29 18.35 -23.53
CA VAL A 410 8.04 18.88 -22.17
C VAL A 410 8.46 20.34 -22.09
N SER A 411 9.62 20.71 -22.65
CA SER A 411 10.13 22.08 -22.64
C SER A 411 9.24 23.03 -23.45
N GLU A 412 8.73 22.58 -24.61
CA GLU A 412 7.77 23.31 -25.45
C GLU A 412 6.49 23.62 -24.67
N TYR A 413 5.85 22.62 -24.08
CA TYR A 413 4.63 22.82 -23.30
C TYR A 413 4.85 23.62 -22.01
N GLU A 414 6.03 23.53 -21.39
CA GLU A 414 6.38 24.41 -20.27
C GLU A 414 6.48 25.88 -20.69
N ALA A 415 7.07 26.16 -21.85
CA ALA A 415 7.18 27.51 -22.40
C ALA A 415 5.80 28.07 -22.79
N GLU A 416 4.97 27.28 -23.47
CA GLU A 416 3.58 27.65 -23.79
C GLU A 416 2.76 27.90 -22.52
N PHE A 417 2.85 27.01 -21.53
CA PHE A 417 2.15 27.17 -20.27
C PHE A 417 2.57 28.42 -19.50
N GLN A 418 3.87 28.78 -19.53
CA GLN A 418 4.37 30.01 -18.90
C GLN A 418 3.81 31.28 -19.55
N GLN A 419 3.51 31.21 -20.85
CA GLN A 419 2.86 32.30 -21.60
C GLN A 419 1.34 32.27 -21.47
N SER A 420 0.77 31.15 -21.03
CA SER A 420 -0.66 31.03 -20.75
C SER A 420 -1.02 31.69 -19.40
N ASP A 421 -2.13 32.42 -19.37
CA ASP A 421 -2.75 32.91 -18.13
C ASP A 421 -3.64 31.83 -17.45
N LYS A 422 -3.52 30.58 -17.90
CA LYS A 422 -4.37 29.48 -17.47
C LYS A 422 -3.78 28.75 -16.27
N SER A 423 -4.63 28.09 -15.50
CA SER A 423 -4.15 27.09 -14.53
C SER A 423 -3.68 25.84 -15.28
N ILE A 424 -2.67 25.14 -14.76
CA ILE A 424 -2.12 23.93 -15.39
C ILE A 424 -3.19 22.89 -15.77
N ALA A 425 -4.23 22.73 -14.96
CA ALA A 425 -5.30 21.80 -15.25
C ALA A 425 -6.12 22.22 -16.48
N MET A 426 -6.42 23.52 -16.62
CA MET A 426 -7.12 24.05 -17.79
C MET A 426 -6.23 24.00 -19.03
N PHE A 427 -4.94 24.34 -18.88
CA PHE A 427 -3.98 24.22 -19.97
C PHE A 427 -3.86 22.78 -20.49
N LEU A 428 -3.85 21.79 -19.59
CA LEU A 428 -3.85 20.37 -19.98
C LEU A 428 -5.06 20.00 -20.83
N ILE A 429 -6.25 20.37 -20.36
CA ILE A 429 -7.54 19.99 -20.96
C ILE A 429 -7.73 20.72 -22.30
N GLU A 430 -7.46 22.02 -22.34
CA GLU A 430 -7.79 22.86 -23.49
C GLU A 430 -6.67 22.90 -24.53
N GLU A 431 -5.40 23.03 -24.12
CA GLU A 431 -4.31 23.35 -25.05
C GLU A 431 -3.40 22.14 -25.31
N TRP A 432 -2.86 21.54 -24.27
CA TRP A 432 -1.96 20.39 -24.39
C TRP A 432 -2.61 19.21 -25.11
N ALA A 433 -3.88 18.89 -24.80
CA ALA A 433 -4.58 17.76 -25.42
C ALA A 433 -4.73 17.95 -26.94
N MET A 434 -5.08 19.16 -27.37
CA MET A 434 -5.17 19.52 -28.79
C MET A 434 -3.79 19.49 -29.46
N GLY A 435 -2.78 20.08 -28.81
CA GLY A 435 -1.39 20.08 -29.30
C GLY A 435 -0.86 18.66 -29.50
N MET A 436 -1.05 17.79 -28.51
CA MET A 436 -0.57 16.42 -28.54
C MET A 436 -1.29 15.57 -29.58
N THR A 437 -2.60 15.81 -29.80
CA THR A 437 -3.36 15.18 -30.89
C THR A 437 -2.76 15.54 -32.25
N ARG A 438 -2.46 16.83 -32.49
CA ARG A 438 -1.81 17.28 -33.73
C ARG A 438 -0.41 16.68 -33.89
N TYR A 439 0.36 16.61 -32.81
CA TYR A 439 1.69 16.00 -32.80
C TYR A 439 1.63 14.53 -33.23
N GLN A 440 0.71 13.74 -32.65
CA GLN A 440 0.53 12.33 -33.00
C GLN A 440 0.12 12.12 -34.45
N LEU A 441 -0.81 12.93 -34.97
CA LEU A 441 -1.22 12.88 -36.39
C LEU A 441 -0.06 13.16 -37.33
N ARG A 442 0.76 14.20 -37.04
CA ARG A 442 1.95 14.52 -37.85
C ARG A 442 2.98 13.38 -37.85
N LYS A 443 3.17 12.70 -36.72
CA LYS A 443 4.10 11.57 -36.61
C LYS A 443 3.63 10.39 -37.47
N GLN A 444 2.34 10.06 -37.40
CA GLN A 444 1.72 9.02 -38.25
C GLN A 444 1.84 9.33 -39.75
N SER A 445 1.72 10.59 -40.15
CA SER A 445 1.91 10.99 -41.56
C SER A 445 3.35 10.88 -42.06
N LYS A 446 4.35 10.98 -41.16
CA LYS A 446 5.78 10.83 -41.52
C LYS A 446 6.22 9.38 -41.57
N ASP A 447 5.57 8.50 -40.82
CA ASP A 447 5.88 7.08 -40.74
C ASP A 447 5.15 6.23 -41.80
N GLN A 448 4.29 6.83 -42.63
CA GLN A 448 3.72 6.16 -43.81
C GLN A 448 4.72 6.20 -44.99
N PRO A 449 5.18 5.06 -45.51
CA PRO A 449 6.06 5.05 -46.67
C PRO A 449 5.32 5.63 -47.87
N SER A 450 5.94 6.61 -48.52
CA SER A 450 5.52 7.14 -49.82
C SER A 450 5.27 5.96 -50.77
N ARG A 451 4.02 5.78 -51.21
CA ARG A 451 3.65 4.76 -52.19
C ARG A 451 4.19 5.09 -53.57
#